data_AF-A0A1Q8CAB7-F1
#
_entry.id   AF-A0A1Q8CAB7-F1
#
_cell.length_a   1.000
_cell.length_b   1.000
_cell.length_c   1.000
_cell.angle_alpha   90.00
_cell.angle_beta   90.00
_cell.angle_gamma   90.00
#
_symmetry.space_group_name_H-M   'P 1'
#
loop_
_entity.id
_entity.type
_entity.pdbx_description
1 polymer ?
#
loop_
_entity_poly.entity_id
_entity_poly.type
_entity_poly.pdbx_seq_one_letter_code
_entity_poly.pdbx_strand_id
1 'polypeptide(L)'
;MAAALLGYLLGAVSGVLVAWPLGVLRLAHRIVEPYFLVAYSVPAVAMGPVFILWFGLGLTPKILIAAYFVFFIVFVNTVAGFHQVPRGLLDATRVMGASRRAQLRTVMIPSAMPFILAALRVTLPAAMIGAVTGEFISANRGLGYLTRAAPPASPPPACSPGCSR
;
A
#
# COMPACT_ATOMS: atom_id res chain seq x y z
N MET A 1 -2.76 3.05 -16.31
CA MET A 1 -3.91 3.43 -15.45
C MET A 1 -4.77 2.26 -14.97
N ALA A 2 -5.20 1.32 -15.84
CA ALA A 2 -6.01 0.15 -15.41
C ALA A 2 -5.37 -0.66 -14.26
N ALA A 3 -4.05 -0.83 -14.28
CA ALA A 3 -3.31 -1.51 -13.21
C ALA A 3 -3.44 -0.81 -11.85
N ALA A 4 -3.53 0.53 -11.83
CA ALA A 4 -3.68 1.30 -10.61
C ALA A 4 -5.06 1.11 -9.98
N LEU A 5 -6.12 1.11 -10.81
CA LEU A 5 -7.50 0.88 -10.37
C LEU A 5 -7.70 -0.54 -9.84
N LEU A 6 -7.21 -1.55 -10.57
CA LEU A 6 -7.29 -2.95 -10.14
C LEU A 6 -6.46 -3.18 -8.87
N GLY A 7 -5.24 -2.63 -8.83
CA GLY A 7 -4.38 -2.70 -7.65
C GLY A 7 -5.01 -2.03 -6.43
N TYR A 8 -5.62 -0.85 -6.62
CA TYR A 8 -6.35 -0.15 -5.57
C TYR A 8 -7.51 -0.97 -5.02
N LEU A 9 -8.38 -1.50 -5.89
CA LEU A 9 -9.52 -2.30 -5.46
C LEU A 9 -9.08 -3.57 -4.73
N LEU A 10 -8.11 -4.30 -5.27
CA LEU A 10 -7.57 -5.51 -4.63
C LEU A 10 -6.91 -5.19 -3.29
N GLY A 11 -6.06 -4.16 -3.23
CA GLY A 11 -5.36 -3.75 -2.01
C GLY A 11 -6.31 -3.24 -0.93
N ALA A 12 -7.30 -2.41 -1.30
CA ALA A 12 -8.25 -1.87 -0.35
C ALA A 12 -9.18 -2.95 0.21
N VAL A 13 -9.74 -3.81 -0.65
CA VAL A 13 -10.63 -4.89 -0.21
C VAL A 13 -9.88 -5.87 0.68
N SER A 14 -8.70 -6.33 0.25
CA SER A 14 -7.88 -7.26 1.05
C SER A 14 -7.41 -6.61 2.36
N GLY A 15 -7.03 -5.33 2.35
CA GLY A 15 -6.61 -4.59 3.53
C GLY A 15 -7.70 -4.51 4.59
N VAL A 16 -8.93 -4.16 4.19
CA VAL A 16 -10.08 -4.12 5.10
C VAL A 16 -10.43 -5.52 5.60
N LEU A 17 -10.45 -6.53 4.72
CA LEU A 17 -10.78 -7.92 5.06
C LEU A 17 -9.84 -8.49 6.11
N VAL A 18 -8.53 -8.23 5.97
CA VAL A 18 -7.52 -8.68 6.92
C VAL A 18 -7.54 -7.83 8.19
N ALA A 19 -7.72 -6.51 8.09
CA ALA A 19 -7.77 -5.62 9.25
C ALA A 19 -8.98 -5.89 10.16
N TRP A 20 -10.12 -6.28 9.60
CA TRP A 20 -11.36 -6.50 10.34
C TRP A 20 -11.19 -7.46 11.53
N PRO A 21 -10.77 -8.74 11.36
CA PRO A 21 -10.63 -9.66 12.48
C PRO A 21 -9.60 -9.18 13.53
N LEU A 22 -8.54 -8.48 13.11
CA LEU A 22 -7.56 -7.90 14.03
C LEU A 22 -8.12 -6.74 14.84
N GLY A 23 -8.99 -5.90 14.25
CA GLY A 23 -9.69 -4.84 14.97
C GLY A 23 -10.67 -5.37 16.01
N VAL A 24 -11.33 -6.50 15.71
CA VAL A 24 -12.29 -7.14 16.62
C VAL A 24 -11.60 -7.88 17.78
N LEU A 25 -10.52 -8.61 17.48
CA LEU A 25 -9.83 -9.45 18.45
C LEU A 25 -8.55 -8.76 18.95
N ARG A 26 -8.66 -8.04 20.08
CA ARG A 26 -7.51 -7.38 20.73
C ARG A 26 -6.31 -8.31 20.96
N LEU A 27 -6.54 -9.59 21.26
CA LEU A 27 -5.48 -10.58 21.42
C LEU A 27 -4.75 -10.88 20.10
N ALA A 28 -5.51 -11.02 19.01
CA ALA A 28 -4.94 -11.22 17.68
C ALA A 28 -4.13 -9.99 17.25
N HIS A 29 -4.64 -8.78 17.51
CA HIS A 29 -3.88 -7.57 17.25
C HIS A 29 -2.52 -7.57 17.96
N ARG A 30 -2.48 -7.81 19.26
CA ARG A 30 -1.25 -7.77 20.06
C ARG A 30 -0.17 -8.76 19.60
N ILE A 31 -0.60 -9.91 19.07
CA ILE A 31 0.32 -10.93 18.55
C ILE A 31 0.82 -10.55 17.16
N VAL A 32 -0.05 -10.04 16.28
CA VAL A 32 0.26 -9.84 14.87
C VAL A 32 0.83 -8.44 14.56
N GLU A 33 0.56 -7.45 15.42
CA GLU A 33 1.10 -6.09 15.37
C GLU A 33 2.62 -6.02 15.13
N PRO A 34 3.49 -6.73 15.89
CA PRO A 34 4.93 -6.68 15.64
C PRO A 34 5.32 -7.23 14.26
N TYR A 35 4.64 -8.25 13.76
CA TYR A 35 4.89 -8.79 12.42
C TYR A 35 4.54 -7.78 11.33
N PHE A 36 3.42 -7.05 11.49
CA PHE A 36 3.03 -6.01 10.55
C PHE A 36 3.94 -4.78 10.61
N LEU A 37 4.44 -4.39 11.78
CA LEU A 37 5.45 -3.33 11.91
C LEU A 37 6.74 -3.66 11.14
N VAL A 38 7.21 -4.91 11.27
CA VAL A 38 8.37 -5.41 10.53
C VAL A 38 8.08 -5.47 9.03
N ALA A 39 6.92 -6.01 8.64
CA ALA A 39 6.51 -6.09 7.23
C ALA A 39 6.32 -4.71 6.59
N TYR A 40 5.77 -3.75 7.34
CA TYR A 40 5.62 -2.35 6.91
C TYR A 40 6.97 -1.66 6.73
N SER A 41 7.98 -2.06 7.50
CA SER A 41 9.35 -1.56 7.34
C SER A 41 9.98 -1.98 6.01
N VAL A 42 9.45 -3.00 5.33
CA VAL A 42 9.86 -3.37 3.97
C VAL A 42 9.17 -2.44 2.97
N PRO A 43 9.91 -1.51 2.33
CA PRO A 43 9.31 -0.59 1.39
C PRO A 43 8.76 -1.35 0.19
N ALA A 44 7.59 -0.96 -0.29
CA ALA A 44 6.98 -1.57 -1.48
C ALA A 44 7.88 -1.53 -2.74
N VAL A 45 8.80 -0.55 -2.81
CA VAL A 45 9.82 -0.45 -3.87
C VAL A 45 10.74 -1.67 -3.88
N ALA A 46 11.10 -2.20 -2.70
CA ALA A 46 11.94 -3.39 -2.56
C ALA A 46 11.22 -4.67 -2.99
N MET A 47 9.88 -4.70 -2.91
CA MET A 47 9.08 -5.83 -3.39
C MET A 47 8.94 -5.90 -4.91
N GLY A 48 9.21 -4.79 -5.63
CA GLY A 48 9.10 -4.74 -7.08
C GLY A 48 9.89 -5.83 -7.81
N PRO A 49 11.21 -5.96 -7.58
CA PRO A 49 12.03 -7.01 -8.17
C PRO A 49 11.56 -8.43 -7.83
N VAL A 50 11.08 -8.67 -6.60
CA VAL A 50 10.58 -9.98 -6.16
C VAL A 50 9.33 -10.38 -6.95
N PHE A 51 8.39 -9.45 -7.13
CA PHE A 51 7.20 -9.71 -7.93
C PHE A 51 7.52 -9.94 -9.41
N ILE A 52 8.51 -9.23 -9.95
CA ILE A 52 8.96 -9.45 -11.33
C ILE A 52 9.65 -10.81 -11.47
N LEU A 53 10.44 -11.22 -10.48
CA LEU A 53 11.12 -12.53 -10.50
C LEU A 53 10.12 -13.69 -10.50
N TRP A 54 9.03 -13.58 -9.71
CA TRP A 54 7.99 -14.62 -9.64
C TRP A 54 7.04 -14.61 -10.83
N PHE A 55 6.51 -13.46 -11.22
CA PHE A 55 5.43 -13.36 -12.21
C PHE A 55 5.92 -12.94 -13.59
N GLY A 56 7.23 -12.69 -13.75
CA GLY A 56 7.83 -12.18 -14.98
C GLY A 56 7.53 -10.70 -15.23
N LEU A 57 7.82 -10.26 -16.46
CA LEU A 57 7.51 -8.92 -16.93
C LEU A 57 6.07 -8.87 -17.46
N GLY A 58 5.26 -7.92 -17.01
CA GLY A 58 3.88 -7.79 -17.49
C GLY A 58 3.04 -6.78 -16.73
N LEU A 59 1.71 -6.93 -16.84
CA LEU A 59 0.74 -6.11 -16.11
C LEU A 59 0.60 -6.56 -14.65
N THR A 60 0.74 -7.87 -14.38
CA THR A 60 0.57 -8.48 -13.05
C THR A 60 1.48 -7.89 -11.98
N PRO A 61 2.81 -7.74 -12.19
CA PRO A 61 3.70 -7.16 -11.18
C PRO A 61 3.32 -5.70 -10.85
N LYS A 62 2.88 -4.94 -11.86
CA LYS A 62 2.43 -3.54 -11.67
C LYS A 62 1.21 -3.47 -10.76
N ILE A 63 0.24 -4.37 -10.97
CA ILE A 63 -0.97 -4.48 -10.13
C ILE A 63 -0.58 -4.87 -8.71
N LEU A 64 0.31 -5.85 -8.53
CA LEU A 64 0.73 -6.33 -7.21
C LEU A 64 1.49 -5.27 -6.41
N ILE A 65 2.37 -4.49 -7.04
CA ILE A 65 3.08 -3.38 -6.39
C ILE A 65 2.08 -2.31 -5.93
N ALA A 66 1.13 -1.92 -6.78
CA ALA A 66 0.09 -0.96 -6.41
C ALA A 66 -0.82 -1.50 -5.29
N ALA A 67 -1.23 -2.77 -5.39
CA ALA A 67 -2.05 -3.43 -4.36
C ALA A 67 -1.32 -3.52 -3.02
N TYR A 68 -0.03 -3.83 -3.03
CA TYR A 68 0.80 -3.88 -1.83
C TYR A 68 0.83 -2.52 -1.12
N PHE A 69 1.08 -1.43 -1.86
CA PHE A 69 1.05 -0.07 -1.30
C PHE A 69 -0.30 0.25 -0.64
N VAL A 70 -1.40 0.00 -1.34
CA VAL A 70 -2.75 0.32 -0.87
C VAL A 70 -3.13 -0.57 0.32
N PHE A 71 -2.78 -1.86 0.26
CA PHE A 71 -3.04 -2.83 1.33
C PHE A 71 -2.49 -2.35 2.66
N PHE A 72 -1.21 -1.99 2.75
CA PHE A 72 -0.60 -1.59 4.02
C PHE A 72 -1.22 -0.32 4.58
N ILE A 73 -1.46 0.69 3.74
CA ILE A 73 -2.05 1.96 4.20
C ILE A 73 -3.48 1.73 4.71
N VAL A 74 -4.31 1.01 3.95
CA VAL A 74 -5.69 0.71 4.36
C VAL A 74 -5.71 -0.14 5.62
N PHE A 75 -4.87 -1.18 5.67
CA PHE A 75 -4.77 -2.07 6.82
C PHE A 75 -4.43 -1.32 8.10
N VAL A 76 -3.33 -0.55 8.12
CA VAL A 76 -2.86 0.15 9.32
C VAL A 76 -3.89 1.16 9.81
N ASN A 77 -4.49 1.95 8.91
CA ASN A 77 -5.50 2.94 9.28
C ASN A 77 -6.79 2.29 9.79
N THR A 78 -7.23 1.19 9.18
CA THR A 78 -8.43 0.47 9.61
C THR A 78 -8.24 -0.10 11.01
N VAL A 79 -7.10 -0.74 11.26
CA VAL A 79 -6.76 -1.28 12.59
C VAL A 79 -6.67 -0.15 13.63
N ALA A 80 -6.01 0.97 13.29
CA ALA A 80 -5.94 2.14 14.17
C ALA A 80 -7.34 2.70 14.50
N GLY A 81 -8.25 2.73 13.52
CA GLY A 81 -9.63 3.16 13.72
C GLY A 81 -10.42 2.29 14.71
N PHE A 82 -10.21 0.98 14.70
CA PHE A 82 -10.81 0.08 15.69
C PHE A 82 -10.25 0.27 17.11
N HIS A 83 -8.98 0.65 17.25
CA HIS A 83 -8.35 0.87 18.56
C HIS A 83 -8.52 2.28 19.12
N GLN A 84 -8.88 3.26 18.27
CA GLN A 84 -9.22 4.62 18.67
C GLN A 84 -10.51 4.73 19.48
N VAL A 85 -11.34 3.67 19.53
CA VAL A 85 -12.61 3.68 20.29
C VAL A 85 -12.33 3.88 21.79
N PRO A 86 -12.84 4.95 22.42
CA PRO A 86 -12.62 5.21 23.84
C PRO A 86 -13.16 4.07 24.70
N ARG A 87 -12.36 3.60 25.66
CA ARG A 87 -12.76 2.52 26.58
C ARG A 87 -14.05 2.87 27.35
N GLY A 88 -14.22 4.15 27.72
CA GLY A 88 -15.43 4.63 28.39
C GLY A 88 -16.72 4.42 27.58
N LEU A 89 -16.67 4.50 26.24
CA LEU A 89 -17.83 4.21 25.40
C LEU A 89 -18.18 2.71 25.41
N LEU A 90 -17.16 1.86 25.46
CA LEU A 90 -17.33 0.42 25.55
C LEU A 90 -17.88 0.01 26.92
N ASP A 91 -17.40 0.64 28.00
CA ASP A 91 -17.88 0.35 29.36
C ASP A 91 -19.32 0.86 29.55
N ALA A 92 -19.65 2.05 29.05
CA ALA A 92 -21.02 2.59 29.10
C ALA A 92 -22.03 1.69 28.37
N THR A 93 -21.69 1.21 27.16
CA THR A 93 -22.57 0.29 26.43
C THR A 93 -22.70 -1.07 27.10
N ARG A 94 -21.66 -1.53 27.79
CA ARG A 94 -21.71 -2.78 28.57
C ARG A 94 -22.61 -2.65 29.79
N VAL A 95 -22.62 -1.50 30.48
CA VAL A 95 -23.53 -1.21 31.60
C VAL A 95 -24.99 -1.15 31.13
N MET A 96 -25.25 -0.65 29.91
CA MET A 96 -26.57 -0.67 29.28
C MET A 96 -27.02 -2.07 28.80
N GLY A 97 -26.25 -3.13 29.04
CA GLY A 97 -26.62 -4.50 28.67
C GLY A 97 -26.39 -4.85 27.19
N ALA A 98 -25.60 -4.07 26.44
CA ALA A 98 -25.31 -4.38 25.05
C ALA A 98 -24.52 -5.70 24.92
N SER A 99 -24.98 -6.61 24.07
CA SER A 99 -24.23 -7.81 23.70
C SER A 99 -22.96 -7.45 22.92
N ARG A 100 -21.92 -8.31 22.93
CA ARG A 100 -20.68 -8.08 22.16
C ARG A 100 -20.93 -7.76 20.68
N ARG A 101 -21.94 -8.38 20.06
CA ARG A 101 -22.32 -8.14 18.66
C ARG A 101 -22.98 -6.76 18.48
N ALA A 102 -23.83 -6.36 19.41
CA ALA A 102 -24.45 -5.03 19.40
C ALA A 102 -23.39 -3.94 19.62
N GLN A 103 -22.47 -4.14 20.56
CA GLN A 103 -21.35 -3.22 20.79
C GLN A 103 -20.46 -3.07 19.54
N LEU A 104 -20.21 -4.18 18.82
CA LEU A 104 -19.44 -4.12 17.58
C LEU A 104 -20.13 -3.30 16.49
N ARG A 105 -21.42 -3.56 16.24
CA ARG A 105 -22.19 -2.92 15.16
C ARG A 105 -22.58 -1.47 15.46
N THR A 106 -22.88 -1.15 16.71
CA THR A 106 -23.41 0.15 17.09
C THR A 106 -22.32 1.12 17.54
N VAL A 107 -21.17 0.63 17.99
CA VAL A 107 -20.08 1.49 18.48
C VAL A 107 -18.81 1.35 17.65
N MET A 108 -18.26 0.14 17.56
CA MET A 108 -16.94 -0.05 16.94
C MET A 108 -16.95 0.23 15.43
N ILE A 109 -17.92 -0.32 14.70
CA ILE A 109 -18.04 -0.13 13.25
C ILE A 109 -18.23 1.35 12.86
N PRO A 110 -19.20 2.10 13.42
CA PRO A 110 -19.39 3.51 13.07
C PRO A 110 -18.19 4.38 13.49
N SER A 111 -17.52 4.05 14.60
CA SER A 111 -16.31 4.76 15.02
C SER A 111 -15.10 4.50 14.12
N ALA A 112 -14.99 3.29 13.54
CA ALA A 112 -13.91 2.94 12.62
C ALA A 112 -14.17 3.41 11.18
N MET A 113 -15.44 3.62 10.80
CA MET A 113 -15.83 4.05 9.46
C MET A 113 -15.12 5.32 8.95
N PRO A 114 -14.99 6.43 9.73
CA PRO A 114 -14.26 7.61 9.27
C PRO A 114 -12.78 7.34 9.00
N PHE A 115 -12.15 6.41 9.73
CA PHE A 115 -10.77 5.99 9.49
C PHE A 115 -10.64 5.20 8.19
N ILE A 116 -11.58 4.30 7.91
CA ILE A 116 -11.61 3.54 6.66
C ILE A 116 -11.80 4.49 5.47
N LEU A 117 -12.73 5.45 5.57
CA LEU A 117 -12.96 6.46 4.54
C LEU A 117 -11.74 7.37 4.33
N ALA A 118 -11.08 7.79 5.41
CA ALA A 118 -9.83 8.55 5.33
C ALA A 118 -8.74 7.75 4.64
N ALA A 119 -8.58 6.47 4.98
CA ALA A 119 -7.61 5.58 4.36
C ALA A 119 -7.86 5.38 2.86
N LEU A 120 -9.12 5.14 2.47
CA LEU A 120 -9.53 5.04 1.07
C LEU A 120 -9.19 6.32 0.30
N ARG A 121 -9.48 7.49 0.88
CA ARG A 121 -9.15 8.79 0.27
C ARG A 121 -7.65 9.00 0.10
N VAL A 122 -6.84 8.66 1.11
CA VAL A 122 -5.38 8.79 1.07
C VAL A 122 -4.73 7.81 0.09
N THR A 123 -5.34 6.64 -0.10
CA THR A 123 -4.77 5.60 -0.98
C THR A 123 -5.07 5.77 -2.46
N LEU A 124 -6.05 6.59 -2.84
CA LEU A 124 -6.29 6.96 -4.24
C LEU A 124 -5.03 7.52 -4.93
N PRO A 125 -4.36 8.58 -4.41
CA PRO A 125 -3.10 9.05 -4.99
C PRO A 125 -1.94 8.06 -4.78
N ALA A 126 -1.93 7.31 -3.67
CA ALA A 126 -0.89 6.31 -3.43
C ALA A 126 -0.92 5.16 -4.46
N ALA A 127 -2.11 4.77 -4.93
CA ALA A 127 -2.27 3.78 -5.99
C ALA A 127 -1.70 4.26 -7.32
N MET A 128 -1.85 5.56 -7.63
CA MET A 128 -1.21 6.17 -8.79
C MET A 128 0.31 6.10 -8.66
N ILE A 129 0.85 6.49 -7.50
CA ILE A 129 2.30 6.40 -7.22
C ILE A 129 2.81 4.96 -7.34
N GLY A 130 2.08 3.99 -6.80
CA GLY A 130 2.44 2.56 -6.86
C GLY A 130 2.43 2.02 -8.29
N ALA A 131 1.45 2.39 -9.11
CA ALA A 131 1.40 1.99 -10.51
C ALA A 131 2.51 2.63 -11.35
N VAL A 132 2.80 3.92 -11.12
CA VAL A 132 3.92 4.64 -11.75
C VAL A 132 5.25 4.01 -11.34
N THR A 133 5.43 3.71 -10.06
CA THR A 133 6.62 3.00 -9.55
C THR A 133 6.78 1.63 -10.20
N GLY A 134 5.68 0.87 -10.34
CA GLY A 134 5.68 -0.41 -11.06
C GLY A 134 6.06 -0.28 -12.54
N GLU A 135 5.68 0.82 -13.20
CA GLU A 135 6.13 1.14 -14.56
C GLU A 135 7.64 1.44 -14.62
N PHE A 136 8.19 2.16 -13.64
CA PHE A 136 9.62 2.43 -13.56
C PHE A 136 10.46 1.17 -13.33
N ILE A 137 10.00 0.24 -12.48
CA ILE A 137 10.74 -0.99 -12.16
C ILE A 137 10.62 -2.03 -13.28
N SER A 138 9.44 -2.15 -13.92
CA SER A 138 9.21 -3.10 -15.04
C SER A 138 9.66 -2.57 -16.41
N ALA A 139 10.50 -1.52 -16.47
CA ALA A 139 10.80 -0.81 -17.70
C ALA A 139 11.70 -1.61 -18.68
N ASN A 140 11.11 -2.56 -19.38
CA ASN A 140 11.58 -3.09 -20.68
C ASN A 140 10.71 -2.60 -21.86
N ARG A 141 9.55 -1.95 -21.60
CA ARG A 141 8.76 -1.15 -22.56
C ARG A 141 8.04 -0.01 -21.81
N GLY A 142 8.31 1.24 -22.19
CA GLY A 142 7.75 2.47 -21.58
C GLY A 142 8.76 3.64 -21.61
N LEU A 143 8.34 4.85 -21.23
CA LEU A 143 9.19 6.06 -21.23
C LEU A 143 10.48 5.90 -20.39
N GLY A 144 10.45 5.14 -19.30
CA GLY A 144 11.62 4.86 -18.45
C GLY A 144 12.65 3.90 -19.06
N TYR A 145 12.27 3.09 -20.06
CA TYR A 145 13.22 2.29 -20.85
C TYR A 145 13.96 3.18 -21.85
N LEU A 146 13.25 4.11 -22.50
CA LEU A 146 13.84 5.03 -23.49
C LEU A 146 14.86 5.99 -22.88
N THR A 147 14.66 6.42 -21.62
CA THR A 147 15.63 7.27 -20.91
C THR A 147 16.85 6.49 -20.42
N ARG A 148 16.71 5.20 -20.10
CA ARG A 148 17.82 4.34 -19.66
C ARG A 148 18.60 3.72 -20.83
N ALA A 149 17.95 3.56 -21.99
CA ALA A 149 18.56 3.14 -23.24
C ALA A 149 19.21 4.29 -24.01
N ALA A 150 19.07 5.54 -23.54
CA ALA A 150 19.81 6.67 -24.10
C ALA A 150 21.30 6.46 -23.78
N PRO A 151 22.17 6.28 -24.80
CA PRO A 151 23.60 6.20 -24.56
C PRO A 151 24.06 7.49 -23.87
N PRO A 152 25.02 7.41 -22.92
CA PRO A 152 25.59 8.62 -22.33
C PRO A 152 26.07 9.53 -23.47
N ALA A 153 25.80 10.83 -23.35
CA ALA A 153 26.22 11.82 -24.33
C ALA A 153 27.69 11.55 -24.69
N SER A 154 27.94 11.27 -25.96
CA SER A 154 29.29 11.02 -26.47
C SER A 154 30.19 12.16 -25.97
N PRO A 155 31.37 11.86 -25.39
CA PRO A 155 32.29 12.90 -25.00
C PRO A 155 32.57 13.80 -26.22
N PRO A 156 32.70 15.12 -26.03
CA PRO A 156 33.04 16.01 -27.13
C PRO A 156 34.30 15.48 -27.83
N PRO A 157 34.40 15.57 -29.17
CA PRO A 157 35.55 15.04 -29.89
C PRO A 157 36.82 15.65 -29.31
N ALA A 158 37.71 14.80 -28.80
CA ALA A 158 39.02 15.22 -28.35
C ALA A 158 39.74 15.86 -29.55
N CYS A 159 40.17 17.11 -29.40
CA CYS A 159 40.98 17.81 -30.39
C CYS A 159 42.24 16.97 -30.67
N SER A 160 42.41 16.50 -31.89
CA SER A 160 43.63 15.81 -32.31
C SER A 160 44.81 16.80 -32.32
N PRO A 161 46.03 16.36 -31.96
CA PRO A 161 47.22 17.19 -32.00
C PRO A 161 47.59 17.46 -33.48
N GLY A 162 47.01 18.51 -34.04
CA GLY A 162 47.12 18.86 -35.46
C GLY A 162 46.17 19.96 -35.91
N CYS A 163 45.12 20.27 -35.14
CA CYS A 163 44.19 21.37 -35.41
C CYS A 163 44.72 22.73 -34.89
N SER A 164 45.97 23.05 -35.21
CA SER A 164 46.55 24.38 -35.02
C SER A 164 47.54 24.68 -36.15
N ARG A 165 46.99 24.97 -37.33
CA ARG A 165 47.62 25.80 -38.38
C ARG A 165 46.56 26.22 -39.39
#